data_AF-W3A955-F1
#
_entry.id   AF-W3A955-F1
#
_cell.length_a   1.000
_cell.length_b   1.000
_cell.length_c   1.000
_cell.angle_alpha   90.00
_cell.angle_beta   90.00
_cell.angle_gamma   90.00
#
_symmetry.space_group_name_H-M   'P 1'
#
loop_
_entity.id
_entity.type
_entity.pdbx_description
1 polymer ?
#
loop_
_entity_poly.entity_id
_entity_poly.type
_entity_poly.pdbx_seq_one_letter_code
_entity_poly.pdbx_strand_id
1 'polypeptide(L)'
;MAIARHHLTIQEKNQLRAHHRERPELTQEQLREWVHDKFGKWIGRSTIGKIASMPEELCANPTAKRIQSGRYPEMEAELYEYIMTKQSEEHGDEPLRDDQPILSEGLLWTKANEILTRTKGPNQSVSLGWVQRFKKRHGLHRSQRTVTMHTGNENTAAITPDLVETVSEENLAPLESNKEVESSSKRTRDETNEVEDDLSLIPAPKKVASPLKLAGRKQFVSADDILLLSQVLETKPWAYPQLMDGWQEVCDQLRQHSDFNLDKTAGACQARVVLLLDHLRAGNVAALRKSGTSQEYERKRELLTEVQAKITAFEEFQEDLRKRRGEPTPPSNVTQHEAAVAKVGEVAAAIAVAEATGEADRDGQRRLELLEIKMERELAEQRRYADEQVRQLERLQRAQLEAQQNQHAQLLATIQQQQAMMLDLIKSVAAQSKKD
;
A
#
# COMPACT_ATOMS: atom_id res chain seq x y z
N MET A 1 -5.98 20.46 -13.47
CA MET A 1 -5.78 19.36 -12.50
C MET A 1 -7.09 18.61 -12.36
N ALA A 2 -7.09 17.26 -12.37
CA ALA A 2 -8.31 16.49 -12.18
C ALA A 2 -8.72 16.56 -10.70
N ILE A 3 -9.89 17.13 -10.42
CA ILE A 3 -10.45 17.18 -9.06
C ILE A 3 -10.70 15.73 -8.62
N ALA A 4 -9.97 15.26 -7.60
CA ALA A 4 -10.18 13.94 -7.02
C ALA A 4 -11.62 13.86 -6.46
N ARG A 5 -12.37 12.83 -6.85
CA ARG A 5 -13.72 12.61 -6.31
C ARG A 5 -13.61 12.16 -4.85
N HIS A 6 -14.27 12.89 -3.96
CA HIS A 6 -14.35 12.52 -2.54
C HIS A 6 -15.40 11.42 -2.34
N HIS A 7 -15.17 10.55 -1.35
CA HIS A 7 -16.06 9.45 -1.00
C HIS A 7 -16.22 9.38 0.52
N LEU A 8 -17.46 9.17 0.97
CA LEU A 8 -17.78 8.95 2.38
C LEU A 8 -17.66 7.46 2.75
N THR A 9 -17.18 7.19 3.97
CA THR A 9 -17.24 5.85 4.59
C THR A 9 -18.67 5.53 5.03
N ILE A 10 -18.95 4.28 5.36
CA ILE A 10 -20.26 3.85 5.85
C ILE A 10 -20.59 4.57 7.16
N GLN A 11 -19.62 4.73 8.06
CA GLN A 11 -19.79 5.50 9.29
C GLN A 11 -20.13 6.96 9.02
N GLU A 12 -19.42 7.62 8.10
CA GLU A 12 -19.69 9.03 7.74
C GLU A 12 -21.08 9.19 7.10
N LYS A 13 -21.50 8.22 6.27
CA LYS A 13 -22.85 8.18 5.71
C LYS A 13 -23.91 8.00 6.79
N ASN A 14 -23.69 7.13 7.78
CA ASN A 14 -24.62 6.93 8.88
C ASN A 14 -24.70 8.17 9.78
N GLN A 15 -23.58 8.86 10.04
CA GLN A 15 -23.60 10.13 10.77
C GLN A 15 -24.37 11.23 10.01
N LEU A 16 -24.22 11.29 8.68
CA LEU A 16 -25.02 12.19 7.84
C LEU A 16 -26.52 11.85 7.90
N ARG A 17 -26.88 10.56 7.86
CA ARG A 17 -28.26 10.10 7.99
C ARG A 17 -28.86 10.46 9.35
N ALA A 18 -28.11 10.24 10.43
CA ALA A 18 -28.53 10.61 11.78
C ALA A 18 -28.75 12.13 11.88
N HIS A 19 -27.82 12.93 11.37
CA HIS A 19 -27.92 14.40 11.35
C HIS A 19 -29.14 14.89 10.56
N HIS A 20 -29.43 14.29 9.40
CA HIS A 20 -30.63 14.61 8.63
C HIS A 20 -31.92 14.13 9.30
N ARG A 21 -31.88 13.01 10.03
CA ARG A 21 -33.03 12.50 10.79
C ARG A 21 -33.40 13.43 11.96
N GLU A 22 -32.41 14.03 12.59
CA GLU A 22 -32.59 15.04 13.64
C GLU A 22 -33.05 16.40 13.09
N ARG A 23 -32.74 16.70 11.83
CA ARG A 23 -33.00 17.98 11.17
C ARG A 23 -33.51 17.80 9.73
N PRO A 24 -34.74 17.30 9.54
CA PRO A 24 -35.30 17.00 8.22
C PRO A 24 -35.56 18.25 7.35
N GLU A 25 -35.53 19.45 7.95
CA GLU A 25 -35.69 20.73 7.28
C GLU A 25 -34.44 21.20 6.51
N LEU A 26 -33.28 20.56 6.75
CA LEU A 26 -32.03 20.95 6.11
C LEU A 26 -32.06 20.67 4.61
N THR A 27 -31.64 21.67 3.84
CA THR A 27 -31.46 21.52 2.40
C THR A 27 -30.26 20.63 2.09
N GLN A 28 -30.24 20.04 0.89
CA GLN A 28 -29.10 19.25 0.41
C GLN A 28 -27.79 20.05 0.34
N GLU A 29 -27.88 21.38 0.25
CA GLU A 29 -26.73 22.28 0.25
C GLU A 29 -26.15 22.42 1.66
N GLN A 30 -27.00 22.66 2.65
CA GLN A 30 -26.58 22.73 4.06
C GLN A 30 -26.02 21.40 4.58
N LEU A 31 -26.61 20.26 4.16
CA LEU A 31 -26.06 18.94 4.45
C LEU A 31 -24.69 18.72 3.80
N ARG A 32 -24.46 19.30 2.61
CA ARG A 32 -23.16 19.24 1.92
C ARG A 32 -22.11 20.05 2.68
N GLU A 33 -22.45 21.27 3.09
CA GLU A 33 -21.58 22.13 3.89
C GLU A 33 -21.21 21.45 5.20
N TRP A 34 -22.18 20.85 5.90
CA TRP A 34 -21.91 20.09 7.12
C TRP A 34 -20.93 18.92 6.90
N VAL A 35 -21.07 18.16 5.81
CA VAL A 35 -20.13 17.07 5.46
C VAL A 35 -18.73 17.61 5.20
N HIS A 36 -18.63 18.77 4.54
CA HIS A 36 -17.35 19.42 4.29
C HIS A 36 -16.71 19.89 5.60
N ASP A 37 -17.46 20.55 6.47
CA ASP A 37 -16.95 21.07 7.74
C ASP A 37 -16.54 19.95 8.69
N LYS A 38 -17.33 18.86 8.72
CA LYS A 38 -17.07 17.73 9.64
C LYS A 38 -15.99 16.76 9.15
N PHE A 39 -15.89 16.52 7.84
CA PHE A 39 -15.03 15.47 7.28
C PHE A 39 -14.01 15.98 6.26
N GLY A 40 -14.00 17.27 5.92
CA GLY A 40 -13.13 17.85 4.88
C GLY A 40 -13.43 17.35 3.47
N LYS A 41 -14.63 16.80 3.22
CA LYS A 41 -14.97 16.11 1.96
C LYS A 41 -16.07 16.85 1.21
N TRP A 42 -15.76 17.29 -0.01
CA TRP A 42 -16.75 17.93 -0.88
C TRP A 42 -17.49 16.90 -1.75
N ILE A 43 -18.76 16.65 -1.44
CA ILE A 43 -19.62 15.68 -2.12
C ILE A 43 -20.70 16.39 -2.95
N GLY A 44 -21.08 15.84 -4.10
CA GLY A 44 -22.14 16.42 -4.94
C GLY A 44 -23.50 16.40 -4.24
N ARG A 45 -24.32 17.45 -4.46
CA ARG A 45 -25.65 17.63 -3.85
C ARG A 45 -26.58 16.43 -4.06
N SER A 46 -26.61 15.88 -5.27
CA SER A 46 -27.42 14.71 -5.60
C SER A 46 -26.98 13.44 -4.85
N THR A 47 -25.69 13.30 -4.55
CA THR A 47 -25.15 12.19 -3.76
C THR A 47 -25.51 12.34 -2.28
N ILE A 48 -25.45 13.58 -1.74
CA ILE A 48 -25.88 13.89 -0.38
C ILE A 48 -27.36 13.54 -0.18
N GLY A 49 -28.22 13.99 -1.11
CA GLY A 49 -29.65 13.67 -1.08
C GLY A 49 -29.92 12.17 -1.08
N LYS A 50 -29.24 11.41 -1.95
CA LYS A 50 -29.35 9.94 -2.00
C LYS A 50 -28.93 9.29 -0.68
N ILE A 51 -27.81 9.69 -0.10
CA ILE A 51 -27.31 9.10 1.15
C ILE A 51 -28.29 9.37 2.29
N ALA A 52 -28.77 10.61 2.42
CA ALA A 52 -29.68 11.05 3.47
C ALA A 52 -31.06 10.36 3.40
N SER A 53 -31.53 10.04 2.19
CA SER A 53 -32.80 9.32 1.98
C SER A 53 -32.74 7.81 2.21
N MET A 54 -31.54 7.23 2.23
CA MET A 54 -31.37 5.79 2.41
C MET A 54 -31.38 5.40 3.89
N PRO A 55 -31.88 4.19 4.22
CA PRO A 55 -31.84 3.68 5.58
C PRO A 55 -30.39 3.50 6.06
N GLU A 56 -30.26 3.37 7.37
CA GLU A 56 -28.97 3.17 8.02
C GLU A 56 -28.32 1.86 7.57
N GLU A 57 -27.04 1.93 7.23
CA GLU A 57 -26.30 0.78 6.74
C GLU A 57 -25.62 0.08 7.93
N LEU A 58 -26.07 -1.14 8.24
CA LEU A 58 -25.38 -2.02 9.19
C LEU A 58 -24.24 -2.73 8.45
N CYS A 59 -23.01 -2.35 8.74
CA CYS A 59 -21.83 -2.98 8.14
C CYS A 59 -20.80 -3.31 9.22
N ALA A 60 -20.24 -4.52 9.14
CA ALA A 60 -19.16 -4.97 10.01
C ALA A 60 -17.90 -4.08 9.92
N ASN A 61 -17.69 -3.38 8.79
CA ASN A 61 -16.59 -2.43 8.64
C ASN A 61 -17.08 -0.98 8.47
N PRO A 62 -17.09 -0.17 9.54
CA PRO A 62 -17.54 1.22 9.49
C PRO A 62 -16.66 2.12 8.58
N THR A 63 -15.38 1.76 8.42
CA THR A 63 -14.41 2.53 7.62
C THR A 63 -14.50 2.25 6.11
N ALA A 64 -15.27 1.23 5.70
CA ALA A 64 -15.43 0.90 4.29
C ALA A 64 -16.20 2.00 3.53
N LYS A 65 -15.86 2.21 2.25
CA LYS A 65 -16.56 3.18 1.38
C LYS A 65 -17.84 2.62 0.74
N ARG A 66 -17.94 1.28 0.68
CA ARG A 66 -19.04 0.53 0.08
C ARG A 66 -19.19 -0.81 0.78
N ILE A 67 -20.42 -1.30 0.85
CA ILE A 67 -20.69 -2.68 1.25
C ILE A 67 -20.32 -3.59 0.08
N GLN A 68 -19.48 -4.60 0.33
CA GLN A 68 -19.16 -5.63 -0.65
C GLN A 68 -19.43 -7.00 -0.03
N SER A 69 -20.29 -7.79 -0.65
CA SER A 69 -20.39 -9.22 -0.35
C SER A 69 -19.25 -9.98 -1.01
N GLY A 70 -18.72 -10.99 -0.32
CA GLY A 70 -17.82 -11.94 -0.94
C GLY A 70 -18.53 -13.04 -1.71
N ARG A 71 -17.74 -14.01 -2.16
CA ARG A 71 -18.23 -15.16 -2.95
C ARG A 71 -19.18 -16.05 -2.16
N TYR A 72 -19.06 -16.06 -0.83
CA TYR A 72 -19.80 -16.94 0.07
C TYR A 72 -20.39 -16.13 1.24
N PRO A 73 -21.43 -15.32 1.02
CA PRO A 73 -21.94 -14.39 2.03
C PRO A 73 -22.49 -15.09 3.29
N GLU A 74 -23.14 -16.24 3.14
CA GLU A 74 -23.68 -17.01 4.28
C GLU A 74 -22.57 -17.56 5.17
N MET A 75 -21.53 -18.15 4.58
CA MET A 75 -20.35 -18.63 5.31
C MET A 75 -19.56 -17.47 5.95
N GLU A 76 -19.48 -16.31 5.29
CA GLU A 76 -18.86 -15.11 5.86
C GLU A 76 -19.61 -14.59 7.08
N ALA A 77 -20.95 -14.63 7.07
CA ALA A 77 -21.77 -14.24 8.22
C ALA A 77 -21.53 -15.17 9.41
N GLU A 78 -21.56 -16.48 9.19
CA GLU A 78 -21.34 -17.48 10.24
C GLU A 78 -19.92 -17.45 10.80
N LEU A 79 -18.92 -17.27 9.92
CA LEU A 79 -17.53 -17.11 10.35
C LEU A 79 -17.34 -15.83 11.18
N TYR A 80 -18.03 -14.74 10.82
CA TYR A 80 -17.98 -13.50 11.58
C TYR A 80 -18.67 -13.65 12.94
N GLU A 81 -19.84 -14.29 13.01
CA GLU A 81 -20.53 -14.60 14.26
C GLU A 81 -19.67 -15.45 15.19
N TYR A 82 -19.00 -16.48 14.66
CA TYR A 82 -18.04 -17.28 15.41
C TYR A 82 -16.94 -16.43 16.05
N ILE A 83 -16.39 -15.45 15.32
CA ILE A 83 -15.36 -14.54 15.84
C ILE A 83 -15.92 -13.65 16.97
N MET A 84 -17.14 -13.13 16.81
CA MET A 84 -17.77 -12.29 17.83
C MET A 84 -18.07 -13.09 19.11
N THR A 85 -18.61 -14.30 18.99
CA THR A 85 -18.90 -15.17 20.15
C THR A 85 -17.62 -15.51 20.91
N LYS A 86 -16.55 -15.89 20.19
CA LYS A 86 -15.26 -16.21 20.81
C LYS A 86 -14.58 -14.99 21.43
N GLN A 87 -14.76 -13.80 20.84
CA GLN A 87 -14.32 -12.54 21.47
C GLN A 87 -15.04 -12.30 22.79
N SER A 88 -16.38 -12.43 22.81
CA SER A 88 -17.18 -12.23 24.03
C SER A 88 -16.85 -13.26 25.13
N GLU A 89 -16.54 -14.50 24.77
CA GLU A 89 -16.17 -15.57 25.71
C GLU A 89 -14.79 -15.35 26.35
N GLU A 90 -13.79 -14.92 25.58
CA GLU A 90 -12.40 -14.88 26.06
C GLU A 90 -11.98 -13.51 26.62
N HIS A 91 -12.53 -12.40 26.11
CA HIS A 91 -11.99 -11.05 26.37
C HIS A 91 -13.04 -9.97 26.71
N GLY A 92 -14.34 -10.29 26.70
CA GLY A 92 -15.41 -9.31 26.96
C GLY A 92 -15.44 -8.17 25.94
N ASP A 93 -15.78 -6.95 26.38
CA ASP A 93 -15.83 -5.73 25.55
C ASP A 93 -14.44 -5.13 25.22
N GLU A 94 -13.34 -5.84 25.49
CA GLU A 94 -12.02 -5.36 25.13
C GLU A 94 -11.80 -5.33 23.59
N PRO A 95 -11.16 -4.28 23.06
CA PRO A 95 -10.87 -4.16 21.63
C PRO A 95 -9.88 -5.24 21.18
N LEU A 96 -10.16 -5.90 20.05
CA LEU A 96 -9.31 -6.99 19.54
C LEU A 96 -7.87 -6.54 19.31
N ARG A 97 -6.92 -7.22 19.98
CA ARG A 97 -5.49 -7.03 19.77
C ARG A 97 -4.97 -7.85 18.58
N ASP A 98 -3.91 -7.36 17.95
CA ASP A 98 -3.36 -7.94 16.72
C ASP A 98 -2.76 -9.35 16.90
N ASP A 99 -2.35 -9.67 18.12
CA ASP A 99 -1.72 -10.91 18.54
C ASP A 99 -2.71 -12.00 18.98
N GLN A 100 -4.02 -11.74 18.90
CA GLN A 100 -5.00 -12.73 19.33
C GLN A 100 -5.04 -13.96 18.39
N PRO A 101 -4.98 -15.19 18.94
CA PRO A 101 -5.03 -16.43 18.17
C PRO A 101 -6.30 -16.57 17.31
N ILE A 102 -7.42 -16.03 17.79
CA ILE A 102 -8.72 -16.01 17.10
C ILE A 102 -8.67 -15.32 15.71
N LEU A 103 -7.72 -14.40 15.54
CA LEU A 103 -7.51 -13.64 14.31
C LEU A 103 -6.42 -14.25 13.42
N SER A 104 -5.81 -15.36 13.84
CA SER A 104 -4.81 -16.08 13.05
C SER A 104 -5.38 -16.48 11.69
N GLU A 105 -4.63 -16.19 10.62
CA GLU A 105 -5.07 -16.50 9.25
C GLU A 105 -5.29 -18.00 9.06
N GLY A 106 -4.49 -18.84 9.73
CA GLY A 106 -4.63 -20.30 9.69
C GLY A 106 -5.91 -20.78 10.37
N LEU A 107 -6.21 -20.29 11.58
CA LEU A 107 -7.42 -20.69 12.32
C LEU A 107 -8.70 -20.29 11.56
N LEU A 108 -8.74 -19.05 11.06
CA LEU A 108 -9.86 -18.55 10.27
C LEU A 108 -10.02 -19.30 8.96
N TRP A 109 -8.92 -19.70 8.32
CA TRP A 109 -8.95 -20.51 7.11
C TRP A 109 -9.53 -21.91 7.37
N THR A 110 -9.08 -22.58 8.44
CA THR A 110 -9.60 -23.89 8.83
C THR A 110 -11.11 -23.81 9.12
N LYS A 111 -11.53 -22.82 9.93
CA LYS A 111 -12.94 -22.66 10.27
C LYS A 111 -13.81 -22.30 9.05
N ALA A 112 -13.30 -21.44 8.16
CA ALA A 112 -14.00 -21.11 6.91
C ALA A 112 -14.23 -22.33 6.01
N ASN A 113 -13.23 -23.20 5.89
CA ASN A 113 -13.35 -24.43 5.09
C ASN A 113 -14.23 -25.49 5.77
N GLU A 114 -14.25 -25.56 7.10
CA GLU A 114 -15.20 -26.40 7.85
C GLU A 114 -16.65 -26.00 7.54
N ILE A 115 -16.96 -24.70 7.66
CA ILE A 115 -18.29 -24.14 7.35
C ILE A 115 -18.64 -24.36 5.88
N LEU A 116 -17.70 -24.13 4.97
CA LEU A 116 -17.93 -24.29 3.54
C LEU A 116 -18.15 -25.75 3.14
N THR A 117 -17.40 -26.68 3.75
CA THR A 117 -17.57 -28.12 3.53
C THR A 117 -18.95 -28.57 4.02
N ARG A 118 -19.38 -28.08 5.19
CA ARG A 118 -20.72 -28.37 5.75
C ARG A 118 -21.85 -27.85 4.86
N THR A 119 -21.69 -26.67 4.25
CA THR A 119 -22.77 -25.99 3.51
C THR A 119 -22.80 -26.29 2.02
N LYS A 120 -21.64 -26.57 1.39
CA LYS A 120 -21.49 -26.74 -0.07
C LYS A 120 -20.78 -28.03 -0.48
N GLY A 121 -20.31 -28.85 0.47
CA GLY A 121 -19.63 -30.11 0.24
C GLY A 121 -18.10 -30.00 0.09
N PRO A 122 -17.39 -31.14 0.06
CA PRO A 122 -15.92 -31.22 0.17
C PRO A 122 -15.15 -30.70 -1.05
N ASN A 123 -15.83 -30.45 -2.16
CA ASN A 123 -15.20 -30.02 -3.41
C ASN A 123 -14.93 -28.52 -3.47
N GLN A 124 -15.30 -27.75 -2.43
CA GLN A 124 -15.07 -26.31 -2.37
C GLN A 124 -14.18 -25.95 -1.19
N SER A 125 -13.16 -25.15 -1.47
CA SER A 125 -12.29 -24.56 -0.46
C SER A 125 -12.01 -23.09 -0.76
N VAL A 126 -11.67 -22.35 0.27
CA VAL A 126 -11.16 -20.98 0.18
C VAL A 126 -9.65 -20.97 0.38
N SER A 127 -8.98 -19.99 -0.21
CA SER A 127 -7.54 -19.78 -0.02
C SER A 127 -7.24 -18.85 1.15
N LEU A 128 -5.99 -18.83 1.61
CA LEU A 128 -5.55 -17.86 2.63
C LEU A 128 -5.75 -16.40 2.18
N GLY A 129 -5.56 -16.13 0.88
CA GLY A 129 -5.84 -14.82 0.29
C GLY A 129 -7.33 -14.43 0.31
N TRP A 130 -8.25 -15.40 0.39
CA TRP A 130 -9.66 -15.11 0.66
C TRP A 130 -9.86 -14.65 2.11
N VAL A 131 -9.19 -15.27 3.09
CA VAL A 131 -9.25 -14.89 4.52
C VAL A 131 -8.74 -13.47 4.72
N GLN A 132 -7.66 -13.08 4.05
CA GLN A 132 -7.16 -11.70 4.10
C GLN A 132 -8.19 -10.68 3.58
N ARG A 133 -8.92 -11.02 2.50
CA ARG A 133 -9.99 -10.18 1.98
C ARG A 133 -11.20 -10.15 2.91
N PHE A 134 -11.57 -11.28 3.51
CA PHE A 134 -12.58 -11.36 4.55
C PHE A 134 -12.23 -10.43 5.72
N LYS A 135 -11.02 -10.53 6.28
CA LYS A 135 -10.56 -9.64 7.37
C LYS A 135 -10.68 -8.17 6.98
N LYS A 136 -10.29 -7.79 5.76
CA LYS A 136 -10.44 -6.41 5.25
C LYS A 136 -11.90 -5.96 5.08
N ARG A 137 -12.80 -6.86 4.68
CA ARG A 137 -14.23 -6.55 4.52
C ARG A 137 -14.95 -6.36 5.85
N HIS A 138 -14.54 -7.11 6.87
CA HIS A 138 -15.19 -7.13 8.18
C HIS A 138 -14.51 -6.25 9.23
N GLY A 139 -13.54 -5.40 8.85
CA GLY A 139 -12.87 -4.52 9.82
C GLY A 139 -11.81 -5.21 10.68
N LEU A 140 -11.57 -6.51 10.46
CA LEU A 140 -10.69 -7.38 11.24
C LEU A 140 -9.25 -7.39 10.71
N HIS A 141 -8.88 -6.45 9.84
CA HIS A 141 -7.52 -6.36 9.33
C HIS A 141 -6.69 -5.44 10.24
N ARG A 142 -5.42 -5.82 10.47
CA ARG A 142 -4.48 -5.10 11.33
C ARG A 142 -4.47 -3.58 11.08
N SER A 143 -4.36 -3.17 9.82
CA SER A 143 -4.31 -1.75 9.45
C SER A 143 -5.63 -0.97 9.65
N GLN A 144 -6.73 -1.65 9.95
CA GLN A 144 -8.06 -1.03 10.16
C GLN A 144 -8.38 -0.95 11.66
N ARG A 145 -7.85 -1.87 12.46
CA ARG A 145 -7.99 -1.83 13.93
C ARG A 145 -7.17 -0.72 14.56
N THR A 146 -5.97 -0.45 14.05
CA THR A 146 -5.09 0.62 14.57
C THR A 146 -5.67 2.02 14.40
N VAL A 147 -6.46 2.27 13.36
CA VAL A 147 -7.08 3.59 13.10
C VAL A 147 -8.14 3.94 14.15
N THR A 148 -8.78 2.93 14.73
CA THR A 148 -9.78 3.11 15.80
C THR A 148 -9.15 3.63 17.10
N MET A 149 -7.84 3.43 17.31
CA MET A 149 -7.13 3.90 18.51
C MET A 149 -6.75 5.39 18.46
N HIS A 150 -6.65 5.99 17.27
CA HIS A 150 -6.21 7.39 17.11
C HIS A 150 -7.34 8.40 16.82
N THR A 151 -8.58 7.95 16.66
CA THR A 151 -9.74 8.82 16.41
C THR A 151 -10.59 9.10 17.65
N GLY A 152 -10.14 8.66 18.83
CA GLY A 152 -10.87 8.80 20.09
C GLY A 152 -10.42 9.92 21.03
N ASN A 153 -9.40 10.73 20.69
CA ASN A 153 -8.91 11.75 21.62
C ASN A 153 -8.31 12.99 20.93
N GLU A 154 -9.14 13.76 20.24
CA GLU A 154 -8.84 15.17 19.95
C GLU A 154 -10.07 16.01 20.25
N ASN A 155 -10.22 16.36 21.53
CA ASN A 155 -10.91 17.56 21.98
C ASN A 155 -10.47 17.85 23.42
N THR A 156 -9.39 18.61 23.56
CA THR A 156 -9.21 19.69 24.55
C THR A 156 -7.77 20.21 24.42
N ALA A 157 -7.59 21.25 23.62
CA ALA A 157 -6.52 22.21 23.84
C ALA A 157 -7.12 23.60 23.63
N ALA A 158 -7.63 24.14 24.73
CA ALA A 158 -8.04 25.52 24.85
C ALA A 158 -6.83 26.41 24.51
N ILE A 159 -6.96 27.20 23.46
CA ILE A 159 -6.07 28.33 23.20
C ILE A 159 -6.60 29.49 24.03
N THR A 160 -6.01 29.71 25.20
CA THR A 160 -6.03 31.00 25.88
C THR A 160 -4.89 31.86 25.32
N PRO A 161 -5.15 33.06 24.79
CA PRO A 161 -4.11 34.04 24.57
C PRO A 161 -4.22 35.13 25.64
N ASP A 162 -3.25 35.22 26.56
CA ASP A 162 -2.93 36.53 27.13
C ASP A 162 -1.52 36.61 27.73
N LEU A 163 -0.93 37.80 27.53
CA LEU A 163 0.23 38.43 28.17
C LEU A 163 1.64 37.82 28.00
N VAL A 164 2.74 38.54 27.71
CA VAL A 164 3.12 39.89 27.23
C VAL A 164 4.66 39.83 27.10
N GLU A 165 5.28 40.45 26.10
CA GLU A 165 6.27 41.52 26.35
C GLU A 165 6.78 42.19 25.06
N THR A 166 6.71 43.50 25.16
CA THR A 166 7.19 44.62 24.36
C THR A 166 8.68 44.59 24.00
N VAL A 167 9.02 45.00 22.77
CA VAL A 167 10.03 46.05 22.53
C VAL A 167 9.56 46.93 21.36
N SER A 168 9.63 48.23 21.60
CA SER A 168 9.21 49.35 20.75
C SER A 168 10.32 49.83 19.80
N GLU A 169 9.93 50.46 18.68
CA GLU A 169 10.54 51.67 18.06
C GLU A 169 9.65 52.03 16.84
N GLU A 170 8.69 52.95 17.00
CA GLU A 170 8.75 54.38 16.63
C GLU A 170 8.99 54.68 15.13
N ASN A 171 7.94 55.02 14.35
CA ASN A 171 7.55 56.43 14.10
C ASN A 171 6.54 56.64 12.93
N LEU A 172 5.50 57.41 13.24
CA LEU A 172 4.85 58.50 12.47
C LEU A 172 3.95 58.23 11.22
N ALA A 173 2.64 58.18 11.51
CA ALA A 173 1.59 59.14 11.08
C ALA A 173 0.93 59.07 9.67
N PRO A 174 -0.35 59.54 9.53
CA PRO A 174 -1.38 58.91 8.70
C PRO A 174 -2.06 59.84 7.66
N LEU A 175 -2.78 59.29 6.68
CA LEU A 175 -3.87 59.97 5.95
C LEU A 175 -4.68 58.91 5.17
N GLU A 176 -5.86 58.53 5.65
CA GLU A 176 -7.20 59.03 5.28
C GLU A 176 -7.89 58.32 4.09
N SER A 177 -9.20 58.25 4.27
CA SER A 177 -10.29 57.59 3.56
C SER A 177 -10.42 57.86 2.06
N ASN A 178 -10.99 56.89 1.33
CA ASN A 178 -12.26 56.98 0.54
C ASN A 178 -12.36 55.70 -0.33
N LYS A 179 -13.34 54.78 -0.18
CA LYS A 179 -14.75 54.84 -0.65
C LYS A 179 -14.84 55.51 -2.04
N GLU A 180 -15.19 54.85 -3.14
CA GLU A 180 -16.47 54.24 -3.50
C GLU A 180 -16.31 53.84 -5.00
N VAL A 181 -16.77 52.66 -5.45
CA VAL A 181 -18.05 52.43 -6.16
C VAL A 181 -17.82 52.06 -7.63
N GLU A 182 -18.28 50.83 -7.94
CA GLU A 182 -18.99 50.42 -9.18
C GLU A 182 -18.31 50.64 -10.54
N SER A 183 -18.64 49.94 -11.62
CA SER A 183 -19.56 48.85 -11.96
C SER A 183 -19.10 48.44 -13.38
N SER A 184 -19.00 47.15 -13.66
CA SER A 184 -19.98 46.41 -14.47
C SER A 184 -19.91 46.64 -15.99
N SER A 185 -20.10 45.51 -16.67
CA SER A 185 -20.48 45.30 -18.08
C SER A 185 -19.32 45.21 -19.08
N LYS A 186 -19.04 44.05 -19.68
CA LYS A 186 -19.84 43.10 -20.48
C LYS A 186 -19.49 43.26 -21.97
N ARG A 187 -19.12 42.11 -22.56
CA ARG A 187 -19.37 41.69 -23.96
C ARG A 187 -18.52 42.46 -24.98
N THR A 188 -17.93 41.87 -26.02
CA THR A 188 -18.39 40.86 -27.00
C THR A 188 -17.16 40.54 -27.89
N ARG A 189 -16.84 39.27 -28.19
CA ARG A 189 -17.23 38.49 -29.38
C ARG A 189 -16.32 38.72 -30.61
N ASP A 190 -15.74 37.61 -31.11
CA ASP A 190 -15.32 37.20 -32.49
C ASP A 190 -14.59 38.23 -33.39
N GLU A 191 -13.70 37.89 -34.34
CA GLU A 191 -13.25 36.67 -35.00
C GLU A 191 -11.99 37.04 -35.82
N THR A 192 -11.14 36.04 -36.09
CA THR A 192 -10.22 35.82 -37.23
C THR A 192 -9.72 36.96 -38.12
N ASN A 193 -8.39 37.05 -38.29
CA ASN A 193 -7.75 36.94 -39.61
C ASN A 193 -6.23 36.68 -39.54
N GLU A 194 -5.77 35.85 -40.46
CA GLU A 194 -4.38 35.44 -40.72
C GLU A 194 -3.65 36.38 -41.72
N VAL A 195 -2.33 36.13 -41.83
CA VAL A 195 -1.43 36.29 -43.01
C VAL A 195 -0.38 37.42 -43.02
N GLU A 196 0.83 37.02 -42.59
CA GLU A 196 2.19 37.10 -43.20
C GLU A 196 3.07 38.37 -43.36
N ASP A 197 4.38 38.05 -43.27
CA ASP A 197 5.64 38.70 -43.76
C ASP A 197 6.23 39.92 -43.00
N ASP A 198 7.54 40.09 -42.76
CA ASP A 198 8.80 39.38 -43.11
C ASP A 198 9.99 40.06 -42.32
N LEU A 199 11.12 39.36 -42.20
CA LEU A 199 12.53 39.78 -41.94
C LEU A 199 13.12 40.09 -40.52
N SER A 200 13.85 39.07 -40.04
CA SER A 200 15.32 39.06 -39.77
C SER A 200 15.92 39.52 -38.41
N LEU A 201 16.51 38.56 -37.65
CA LEU A 201 17.93 38.45 -37.23
C LEU A 201 18.12 37.52 -36.01
N ILE A 202 19.15 36.65 -36.09
CA ILE A 202 19.47 35.43 -35.31
C ILE A 202 20.65 35.72 -34.33
N PRO A 203 21.09 34.88 -33.35
CA PRO A 203 20.45 33.89 -32.43
C PRO A 203 20.80 34.12 -30.93
N ALA A 204 20.02 33.52 -30.02
CA ALA A 204 20.50 33.14 -28.68
C ALA A 204 19.88 31.79 -28.26
N PRO A 205 20.53 31.00 -27.38
CA PRO A 205 20.64 29.56 -27.52
C PRO A 205 19.33 28.80 -27.24
N LYS A 206 19.04 27.84 -28.12
CA LYS A 206 17.93 26.88 -28.02
C LYS A 206 18.07 26.08 -26.72
N LYS A 207 17.27 26.41 -25.69
CA LYS A 207 16.82 25.40 -24.72
C LYS A 207 15.98 24.41 -25.51
N VAL A 208 16.52 23.21 -25.71
CA VAL A 208 15.82 22.08 -26.30
C VAL A 208 14.54 21.86 -25.51
N ALA A 209 13.41 22.27 -26.10
CA ALA A 209 12.11 21.92 -25.59
C ALA A 209 11.97 20.40 -25.71
N SER A 210 12.04 19.70 -24.59
CA SER A 210 11.60 18.32 -24.51
C SER A 210 10.15 18.28 -24.99
N PRO A 211 9.77 17.38 -25.90
CA PRO A 211 8.39 17.29 -26.35
C PRO A 211 7.52 17.01 -25.13
N LEU A 212 6.48 17.82 -24.95
CA LEU A 212 5.45 17.62 -23.94
C LEU A 212 4.91 16.19 -24.11
N LYS A 213 5.30 15.28 -23.20
CA LYS A 213 4.73 13.95 -23.11
C LYS A 213 3.24 14.11 -22.80
N LEU A 214 2.41 13.87 -23.82
CA LEU A 214 0.98 13.60 -23.65
C LEU A 214 0.82 12.61 -22.50
N ALA A 215 -0.07 12.91 -21.56
CA ALA A 215 -0.26 12.12 -20.36
C ALA A 215 -0.46 10.63 -20.72
N GLY A 216 0.58 9.83 -20.49
CA GLY A 216 0.65 8.43 -20.91
C GLY A 216 -0.45 7.59 -20.25
N ARG A 217 -0.97 6.62 -21.00
CA ARG A 217 -1.91 5.64 -20.47
C ARG A 217 -1.24 4.87 -19.32
N LYS A 218 -2.00 4.45 -18.30
CA LYS A 218 -1.45 3.73 -17.14
C LYS A 218 -1.53 2.21 -17.23
N GLN A 219 -2.32 1.67 -18.15
CA GLN A 219 -2.62 0.24 -18.26
C GLN A 219 -2.11 -0.30 -19.59
N PHE A 220 -1.57 -1.52 -19.57
CA PHE A 220 -1.21 -2.27 -20.76
C PHE A 220 -2.46 -2.63 -21.57
N VAL A 221 -2.43 -2.33 -22.87
CA VAL A 221 -3.36 -2.89 -23.85
C VAL A 221 -2.68 -3.99 -24.67
N SER A 222 -3.43 -4.63 -25.58
CA SER A 222 -2.86 -5.75 -26.35
C SER A 222 -1.71 -5.32 -27.26
N ALA A 223 -1.75 -4.14 -27.86
CA ALA A 223 -0.62 -3.59 -28.62
C ALA A 223 0.65 -3.44 -27.74
N ASP A 224 0.52 -2.92 -26.51
CA ASP A 224 1.64 -2.78 -25.58
C ASP A 224 2.20 -4.16 -25.17
N ASP A 225 1.33 -5.14 -24.95
CA ASP A 225 1.73 -6.52 -24.63
C ASP A 225 2.55 -7.14 -25.77
N ILE A 226 2.17 -6.90 -27.03
CA ILE A 226 2.90 -7.40 -28.20
C ILE A 226 4.29 -6.78 -28.27
N LEU A 227 4.40 -5.46 -28.07
CA LEU A 227 5.70 -4.78 -28.04
C LEU A 227 6.58 -5.30 -26.90
N LEU A 228 6.01 -5.41 -25.69
CA LEU A 228 6.72 -5.94 -24.53
C LEU A 228 7.25 -7.36 -24.77
N LEU A 229 6.41 -8.27 -25.27
CA LEU A 229 6.83 -9.65 -25.53
C LEU A 229 7.87 -9.75 -26.65
N SER A 230 7.73 -8.93 -27.70
CA SER A 230 8.72 -8.86 -28.78
C SER A 230 10.08 -8.41 -28.24
N GLN A 231 10.10 -7.36 -27.41
CA GLN A 231 11.33 -6.88 -26.78
C GLN A 231 11.94 -7.92 -25.83
N VAL A 232 11.11 -8.65 -25.08
CA VAL A 232 11.57 -9.71 -24.17
C VAL A 232 12.27 -10.85 -24.94
N LEU A 233 11.76 -11.21 -26.12
CA LEU A 233 12.41 -12.21 -26.97
C LEU A 233 13.76 -11.74 -27.54
N GLU A 234 13.88 -10.44 -27.81
CA GLU A 234 15.12 -9.84 -28.30
C GLU A 234 16.17 -9.75 -27.19
N THR A 235 15.81 -9.13 -26.06
CA THR A 235 16.74 -8.89 -24.93
C THR A 235 17.06 -10.17 -24.17
N LYS A 236 16.12 -11.12 -24.07
CA LYS A 236 16.27 -12.39 -23.33
C LYS A 236 16.68 -12.15 -21.87
N PRO A 237 15.84 -11.49 -21.06
CA PRO A 237 16.21 -11.07 -19.70
C PRO A 237 16.61 -12.24 -18.77
N TRP A 238 16.14 -13.46 -19.05
CA TRP A 238 16.53 -14.68 -18.32
C TRP A 238 17.99 -15.10 -18.54
N ALA A 239 18.64 -14.63 -19.61
CA ALA A 239 20.02 -14.99 -19.93
C ALA A 239 21.05 -14.11 -19.19
N TYR A 240 20.61 -13.07 -18.49
CA TYR A 240 21.49 -12.18 -17.73
C TYR A 240 21.91 -12.82 -16.41
N PRO A 241 23.16 -12.60 -15.94
CA PRO A 241 23.61 -13.09 -14.63
C PRO A 241 22.75 -12.54 -13.48
N GLN A 242 22.37 -11.27 -13.58
CA GLN A 242 21.40 -10.63 -12.71
C GLN A 242 20.12 -10.42 -13.50
N LEU A 243 19.08 -11.18 -13.14
CA LEU A 243 17.81 -11.20 -13.87
C LEU A 243 17.22 -9.79 -14.03
N MET A 244 17.33 -8.94 -13.00
CA MET A 244 16.74 -7.61 -13.04
C MET A 244 17.46 -6.62 -13.95
N ASP A 245 18.75 -6.83 -14.24
CA ASP A 245 19.48 -6.02 -15.21
C ASP A 245 18.94 -6.27 -16.63
N GLY A 246 18.63 -7.52 -16.96
CA GLY A 246 18.00 -7.86 -18.24
C GLY A 246 16.61 -7.24 -18.39
N TRP A 247 15.81 -7.19 -17.32
CA TRP A 247 14.51 -6.52 -17.34
C TRP A 247 14.61 -5.00 -17.37
N GLN A 248 15.69 -4.44 -16.80
CA GLN A 248 15.98 -3.02 -16.89
C GLN A 248 16.30 -2.65 -18.35
N GLU A 249 17.10 -3.45 -19.05
CA GLU A 249 17.37 -3.31 -20.48
C GLU A 249 16.07 -3.39 -21.31
N VAL A 250 15.19 -4.37 -21.06
CA VAL A 250 13.86 -4.44 -21.72
C VAL A 250 13.08 -3.13 -21.54
N CYS A 251 13.09 -2.58 -20.33
CA CYS A 251 12.37 -1.34 -20.03
C CYS A 251 12.97 -0.13 -20.78
N ASP A 252 14.29 -0.04 -20.82
CA ASP A 252 15.00 1.07 -21.46
C ASP A 252 14.85 1.03 -22.98
N GLN A 253 14.81 -0.16 -23.59
CA GLN A 253 14.49 -0.33 -25.01
C GLN A 253 13.02 0.01 -25.32
N LEU A 254 12.07 -0.43 -24.48
CA LEU A 254 10.66 -0.07 -24.66
C LEU A 254 10.42 1.43 -24.58
N ARG A 255 11.15 2.17 -23.74
CA ARG A 255 11.03 3.64 -23.68
C ARG A 255 11.51 4.35 -24.94
N GLN A 256 12.32 3.69 -25.76
CA GLN A 256 12.81 4.24 -27.03
C GLN A 256 11.80 4.01 -28.17
N HIS A 257 10.86 3.07 -28.01
CA HIS A 257 9.80 2.85 -28.99
C HIS A 257 8.75 3.99 -28.98
N SER A 258 8.50 4.58 -30.15
CA SER A 258 7.46 5.61 -30.34
C SER A 258 6.05 5.12 -29.97
N ASP A 259 5.81 3.82 -30.12
CA ASP A 259 4.49 3.22 -29.98
C ASP A 259 4.22 2.77 -28.54
N PHE A 260 5.25 2.74 -27.69
CA PHE A 260 5.13 2.36 -26.29
C PHE A 260 4.99 3.59 -25.38
N ASN A 261 3.74 3.94 -25.09
CA ASN A 261 3.38 5.17 -24.37
C ASN A 261 3.11 4.96 -22.88
N LEU A 262 3.78 3.99 -22.26
CA LEU A 262 3.63 3.64 -20.84
C LEU A 262 4.91 3.96 -20.05
N ASP A 263 4.75 4.63 -18.92
CA ASP A 263 5.82 4.79 -17.93
C ASP A 263 5.78 3.62 -16.93
N LYS A 264 6.67 2.64 -17.13
CA LYS A 264 6.70 1.38 -16.37
C LYS A 264 8.11 1.08 -15.86
N THR A 265 8.17 0.42 -14.71
CA THR A 265 9.42 -0.08 -14.14
C THR A 265 9.73 -1.48 -14.67
N ALA A 266 11.00 -1.90 -14.60
CA ALA A 266 11.44 -3.25 -14.96
C ALA A 266 10.59 -4.34 -14.27
N GLY A 267 10.35 -4.20 -12.96
CA GLY A 267 9.49 -5.13 -12.21
C GLY A 267 8.03 -5.14 -12.68
N ALA A 268 7.50 -4.00 -13.15
CA ALA A 268 6.14 -3.96 -13.71
C ALA A 268 6.04 -4.67 -15.06
N CYS A 269 7.07 -4.57 -15.91
CA CYS A 269 7.17 -5.31 -17.16
C CYS A 269 7.29 -6.81 -16.90
N GLN A 270 8.14 -7.22 -15.96
CA GLN A 270 8.27 -8.63 -15.55
C GLN A 270 6.94 -9.19 -15.02
N ALA A 271 6.31 -8.51 -14.07
CA ALA A 271 5.04 -8.94 -13.50
C ALA A 271 3.94 -9.06 -14.56
N ARG A 272 3.96 -8.18 -15.58
CA ARG A 272 3.04 -8.26 -16.71
C ARG A 272 3.27 -9.52 -17.55
N VAL A 273 4.52 -9.85 -17.89
CA VAL A 273 4.83 -11.06 -18.67
C VAL A 273 4.48 -12.33 -17.89
N VAL A 274 4.81 -12.40 -16.60
CA VAL A 274 4.45 -13.54 -15.73
C VAL A 274 2.94 -13.75 -15.72
N LEU A 275 2.15 -12.67 -15.54
CA LEU A 275 0.70 -12.76 -15.57
C LEU A 275 0.15 -13.27 -16.92
N LEU A 276 0.75 -12.85 -18.04
CA LEU A 276 0.35 -13.31 -19.36
C LEU A 276 0.69 -14.79 -19.59
N LEU A 277 1.86 -15.25 -19.13
CA LEU A 277 2.25 -16.66 -19.17
C LEU A 277 1.33 -17.53 -18.29
N ASP A 278 0.95 -17.06 -17.10
CA ASP A 278 0.00 -17.76 -16.24
C ASP A 278 -1.38 -17.88 -16.89
N HIS A 279 -1.84 -16.83 -17.58
CA HIS A 279 -3.08 -16.89 -18.37
C HIS A 279 -2.98 -17.86 -19.55
N LEU A 280 -1.81 -17.95 -20.21
CA LEU A 280 -1.58 -18.94 -21.27
C LEU A 280 -1.63 -20.36 -20.70
N ARG A 281 -0.92 -20.64 -19.60
CA ARG A 281 -0.91 -21.95 -18.93
C ARG A 281 -2.29 -22.37 -18.44
N ALA A 282 -3.07 -21.43 -17.93
CA ALA A 282 -4.43 -21.66 -17.48
C ALA A 282 -5.48 -21.75 -18.62
N GLY A 283 -5.07 -21.62 -19.89
CA GLY A 283 -5.99 -21.61 -21.03
C GLY A 283 -7.00 -20.45 -21.00
N ASN A 284 -6.69 -19.34 -20.32
CA ASN A 284 -7.63 -18.23 -20.12
C ASN A 284 -7.66 -17.30 -21.34
N VAL A 285 -8.29 -17.78 -22.42
CA VAL A 285 -8.46 -17.06 -23.69
C VAL A 285 -9.17 -15.71 -23.49
N ALA A 286 -10.17 -15.67 -22.61
CA ALA A 286 -10.93 -14.45 -22.33
C ALA A 286 -10.05 -13.34 -21.75
N ALA A 287 -9.16 -13.66 -20.80
CA ALA A 287 -8.25 -12.68 -20.21
C ALA A 287 -7.21 -12.18 -21.22
N LEU A 288 -6.66 -13.09 -22.05
CA LEU A 288 -5.69 -12.73 -23.08
C LEU A 288 -6.30 -11.87 -24.20
N ARG A 289 -7.60 -12.02 -24.50
CA ARG A 289 -8.30 -11.25 -25.55
C ARG A 289 -8.91 -9.94 -25.09
N LYS A 290 -9.11 -9.74 -23.78
CA LYS A 290 -9.95 -8.67 -23.19
C LYS A 290 -9.70 -7.24 -23.69
N SER A 291 -8.50 -6.92 -24.17
CA SER A 291 -8.09 -5.57 -24.58
C SER A 291 -7.58 -5.48 -26.03
N GLY A 292 -7.93 -6.44 -26.90
CA GLY A 292 -7.39 -6.49 -28.27
C GLY A 292 -8.31 -7.12 -29.30
N THR A 293 -7.93 -6.95 -30.56
CA THR A 293 -8.52 -7.58 -31.74
C THR A 293 -8.19 -9.07 -31.81
N SER A 294 -8.85 -9.82 -32.72
CA SER A 294 -8.53 -11.25 -32.93
C SER A 294 -7.09 -11.44 -33.40
N GLN A 295 -6.62 -10.58 -34.30
CA GLN A 295 -5.26 -10.61 -34.83
C GLN A 295 -4.21 -10.32 -33.74
N GLU A 296 -4.47 -9.31 -32.89
CA GLU A 296 -3.58 -9.03 -31.75
C GLU A 296 -3.54 -10.18 -30.74
N TYR A 297 -4.68 -10.85 -30.53
CA TYR A 297 -4.73 -12.03 -29.67
C TYR A 297 -3.88 -13.19 -30.23
N GLU A 298 -4.02 -13.49 -31.52
CA GLU A 298 -3.25 -14.54 -32.19
C GLU A 298 -1.75 -14.24 -32.11
N ARG A 299 -1.35 -13.02 -32.49
CA ARG A 299 0.05 -12.60 -32.43
C ARG A 299 0.63 -12.65 -31.02
N LYS A 300 -0.13 -12.20 -30.02
CA LYS A 300 0.28 -12.26 -28.62
C LYS A 300 0.43 -13.71 -28.14
N ARG A 301 -0.46 -14.60 -28.55
CA ARG A 301 -0.38 -16.03 -28.19
C ARG A 301 0.88 -16.67 -28.79
N GLU A 302 1.19 -16.41 -30.05
CA GLU A 302 2.43 -16.90 -30.69
C GLU A 302 3.66 -16.45 -29.90
N LEU A 303 3.75 -15.15 -29.60
CA LEU A 303 4.86 -14.58 -28.84
C LEU A 303 4.98 -15.19 -27.44
N LEU A 304 3.86 -15.40 -26.72
CA LEU A 304 3.88 -16.03 -25.40
C LEU A 304 4.35 -17.48 -25.47
N THR A 305 3.91 -18.25 -26.47
CA THR A 305 4.38 -19.62 -26.69
C THR A 305 5.88 -19.64 -26.98
N GLU A 306 6.38 -18.70 -27.79
CA GLU A 306 7.81 -18.58 -28.07
C GLU A 306 8.61 -18.19 -26.83
N VAL A 307 8.16 -17.19 -26.07
CA VAL A 307 8.81 -16.78 -24.81
C VAL A 307 8.89 -17.96 -23.85
N GLN A 308 7.78 -18.69 -23.65
CA GLN A 308 7.75 -19.87 -22.79
C GLN A 308 8.75 -20.93 -23.26
N ALA A 309 8.78 -21.24 -24.55
CA ALA A 309 9.71 -22.22 -25.10
C ALA A 309 11.18 -21.81 -24.91
N LYS A 310 11.51 -20.52 -25.10
CA LYS A 310 12.88 -20.02 -24.93
C LYS A 310 13.33 -20.01 -23.46
N ILE A 311 12.43 -19.70 -22.53
CA ILE A 311 12.71 -19.77 -21.09
C ILE A 311 12.97 -21.22 -20.70
N THR A 312 12.08 -22.14 -21.06
CA THR A 312 12.23 -23.57 -20.74
C THR A 312 13.51 -24.15 -21.35
N ALA A 313 13.81 -23.87 -22.61
CA ALA A 313 15.06 -24.33 -23.24
C ALA A 313 16.31 -23.77 -22.55
N PHE A 314 16.26 -22.54 -22.04
CA PHE A 314 17.37 -21.95 -21.29
C PHE A 314 17.54 -22.60 -19.91
N GLU A 315 16.44 -22.86 -19.20
CA GLU A 315 16.46 -23.57 -17.91
C GLU A 315 17.02 -24.99 -18.08
N GLU A 316 16.59 -25.72 -19.10
CA GLU A 316 17.13 -27.04 -19.46
C GLU A 316 18.64 -26.98 -19.76
N PHE A 317 19.07 -26.00 -20.56
CA PHE A 317 20.49 -25.79 -20.85
C PHE A 317 21.32 -25.48 -19.59
N GLN A 318 20.80 -24.65 -18.68
CA GLN A 318 21.46 -24.34 -17.42
C GLN A 318 21.56 -25.57 -16.51
N GLU A 319 20.50 -26.36 -16.42
CA GLU A 319 20.50 -27.62 -15.65
C GLU A 319 21.50 -28.62 -16.22
N ASP A 320 21.61 -28.76 -17.54
CA ASP A 320 22.60 -29.64 -18.16
C ASP A 320 24.05 -29.17 -17.94
N LEU A 321 24.30 -27.86 -17.96
CA LEU A 321 25.59 -27.30 -17.57
C LEU A 321 25.91 -27.55 -16.10
N ARG A 322 24.92 -27.45 -15.20
CA ARG A 322 25.06 -27.71 -13.77
C ARG A 322 25.39 -29.19 -13.50
N LYS A 323 24.67 -30.11 -14.14
CA LYS A 323 24.94 -31.56 -14.08
C LYS A 323 26.37 -31.90 -14.52
N ARG A 324 26.84 -31.29 -15.61
CA ARG A 324 28.22 -31.47 -16.09
C ARG A 324 29.28 -30.94 -15.12
N ARG A 325 28.97 -29.92 -14.32
CA ARG A 325 29.85 -29.37 -13.28
C ARG A 325 29.82 -30.13 -11.95
N GLY A 326 28.91 -31.10 -11.78
CA GLY A 326 28.78 -31.86 -10.54
C GLY A 326 28.27 -31.03 -9.36
N GLU A 327 27.64 -29.88 -9.63
CA GLU A 327 27.04 -29.04 -8.59
C GLU A 327 25.74 -29.68 -8.06
N PRO A 328 25.52 -29.73 -6.74
CA PRO A 328 24.28 -30.23 -6.17
C PRO A 328 23.11 -29.37 -6.65
N THR A 329 22.06 -30.04 -7.14
CA THR A 329 20.83 -29.38 -7.59
C THR A 329 20.21 -28.59 -6.43
N PRO A 330 19.95 -27.28 -6.58
CA PRO A 330 19.15 -26.57 -5.61
C PRO A 330 17.73 -27.18 -5.60
N PRO A 331 17.02 -27.19 -4.45
CA PRO A 331 15.64 -27.62 -4.40
C PRO A 331 14.84 -26.79 -5.40
N SER A 332 14.37 -27.48 -6.44
CA SER A 332 13.72 -26.84 -7.58
C SER A 332 12.44 -26.13 -7.09
N ASN A 333 12.35 -24.82 -7.33
CA ASN A 333 11.12 -24.05 -7.20
C ASN A 333 10.17 -24.43 -8.35
N VAL A 334 9.87 -25.73 -8.49
CA VAL A 334 8.73 -26.20 -9.27
C VAL A 334 7.51 -25.67 -8.55
N THR A 335 6.72 -24.84 -9.22
CA THR A 335 5.38 -24.50 -8.74
C THR A 335 4.66 -25.79 -8.37
N GLN A 336 4.28 -25.91 -7.10
CA GLN A 336 3.75 -27.09 -6.41
C GLN A 336 2.54 -27.78 -7.09
N HIS A 337 2.06 -27.24 -8.21
CA HIS A 337 0.92 -27.72 -8.96
C HIS A 337 1.25 -28.83 -9.98
N GLU A 338 2.44 -28.83 -10.62
CA GLU A 338 2.76 -29.83 -11.66
C GLU A 338 3.40 -31.10 -11.10
N ALA A 339 4.26 -30.97 -10.10
CA ALA A 339 4.80 -32.13 -9.37
C ALA A 339 3.71 -32.89 -8.59
N ALA A 340 2.62 -32.22 -8.18
CA ALA A 340 1.50 -32.86 -7.48
C ALA A 340 0.71 -33.81 -8.39
N VAL A 341 0.49 -33.48 -9.66
CA VAL A 341 -0.41 -34.28 -10.53
C VAL A 341 0.22 -35.61 -10.96
N ALA A 342 1.51 -35.62 -11.29
CA ALA A 342 2.21 -36.86 -11.65
C ALA A 342 2.51 -37.75 -10.43
N LYS A 343 2.82 -37.14 -9.28
CA LYS A 343 3.18 -37.86 -8.06
C LYS A 343 1.95 -38.38 -7.31
N VAL A 344 0.76 -37.77 -7.47
CA VAL A 344 -0.51 -38.29 -6.94
C VAL A 344 -0.90 -39.63 -7.58
N GLY A 345 -0.53 -39.89 -8.84
CA GLY A 345 -0.80 -41.17 -9.51
C GLY A 345 -0.02 -42.35 -8.93
N GLU A 346 1.28 -42.18 -8.65
CA GLU A 346 2.13 -43.23 -8.05
C GLU A 346 1.97 -43.33 -6.52
N VAL A 347 1.77 -42.19 -5.85
CA VAL A 347 1.61 -42.16 -4.38
C VAL A 347 0.23 -42.67 -3.96
N ALA A 348 -0.84 -42.49 -4.74
CA ALA A 348 -2.13 -43.11 -4.43
C ALA A 348 -2.09 -44.65 -4.52
N ALA A 349 -1.31 -45.20 -5.46
CA ALA A 349 -1.11 -46.64 -5.58
C ALA A 349 -0.26 -47.20 -4.41
N ALA A 350 0.74 -46.45 -3.94
CA ALA A 350 1.55 -46.83 -2.79
C ALA A 350 0.84 -46.63 -1.44
N ILE A 351 0.00 -45.59 -1.30
CA ILE A 351 -0.82 -45.33 -0.10
C ILE A 351 -1.89 -46.42 0.05
N ALA A 352 -2.53 -46.87 -1.03
CA ALA A 352 -3.49 -47.97 -0.97
C ALA A 352 -2.85 -49.30 -0.49
N VAL A 353 -1.53 -49.47 -0.68
CA VAL A 353 -0.78 -50.64 -0.20
C VAL A 353 -0.27 -50.42 1.25
N ALA A 354 0.02 -49.19 1.66
CA ALA A 354 0.52 -48.85 3.00
C ALA A 354 -0.60 -48.62 4.04
N GLU A 355 -1.81 -48.23 3.63
CA GLU A 355 -3.00 -48.14 4.51
C GLU A 355 -3.40 -49.48 5.12
N ALA A 356 -2.89 -50.59 4.57
CA ALA A 356 -3.12 -51.93 5.10
C ALA A 356 -2.35 -52.23 6.41
N THR A 357 -1.37 -51.41 6.84
CA THR A 357 -0.49 -51.76 7.98
C THR A 357 -0.38 -50.74 9.11
N GLY A 358 -0.93 -49.52 9.00
CA GLY A 358 -1.18 -48.61 10.15
C GLY A 358 0.04 -48.14 11.00
N GLU A 359 1.28 -48.50 10.63
CA GLU A 359 2.50 -48.11 11.35
C GLU A 359 3.16 -46.86 10.75
N ALA A 360 2.98 -46.61 9.44
CA ALA A 360 3.61 -45.49 8.73
C ALA A 360 3.10 -44.09 9.17
N ASP A 361 1.89 -44.01 9.71
CA ASP A 361 1.24 -42.76 10.11
C ASP A 361 1.89 -42.14 11.37
N ARG A 362 2.31 -42.99 12.33
CA ARG A 362 2.94 -42.53 13.58
C ARG A 362 4.36 -42.03 13.37
N ASP A 363 5.12 -42.65 12.47
CA ASP A 363 6.48 -42.23 12.13
C ASP A 363 6.49 -40.95 11.28
N GLY A 364 5.48 -40.77 10.41
CA GLY A 364 5.22 -39.51 9.72
C GLY A 364 4.95 -38.36 10.68
N GLN A 365 4.09 -38.59 11.67
CA GLN A 365 3.73 -37.60 12.69
C GLN A 365 4.94 -37.15 13.53
N ARG A 366 5.75 -38.10 14.02
CA ARG A 366 6.98 -37.79 14.79
C ARG A 366 8.00 -37.01 13.98
N ARG A 367 8.12 -37.30 12.68
CA ARG A 367 9.03 -36.58 11.78
C ARG A 367 8.57 -35.13 11.55
N LEU A 368 7.26 -34.89 11.53
CA LEU A 368 6.67 -33.56 11.41
C LEU A 368 6.89 -32.75 12.69
N GLU A 369 6.66 -33.34 13.86
CA GLU A 369 6.93 -32.71 15.18
C GLU A 369 8.41 -32.30 15.33
N LEU A 370 9.34 -33.14 14.88
CA LEU A 370 10.78 -32.82 14.92
C LEU A 370 11.14 -31.64 13.99
N LEU A 371 10.47 -31.51 12.84
CA LEU A 371 10.66 -30.38 11.93
C LEU A 371 10.05 -29.10 12.50
N GLU A 372 8.89 -29.18 13.12
CA GLU A 372 8.24 -28.07 13.81
C GLU A 372 9.11 -27.54 14.95
N ILE A 373 9.60 -28.43 15.83
CA ILE A 373 10.52 -28.06 16.92
C ILE A 373 11.80 -27.42 16.39
N LYS A 374 12.34 -27.92 15.27
CA LYS A 374 13.54 -27.34 14.66
C LYS A 374 13.27 -25.94 14.11
N MET A 375 12.14 -25.75 13.43
CA MET A 375 11.72 -24.46 12.89
C MET A 375 11.44 -23.45 14.01
N GLU A 376 10.79 -23.87 15.10
CA GLU A 376 10.54 -23.02 16.27
C GLU A 376 11.83 -22.55 16.93
N ARG A 377 12.82 -23.45 17.06
CA ARG A 377 14.14 -23.09 17.60
C ARG A 377 14.87 -22.07 16.72
N GLU A 378 14.87 -22.28 15.41
CA GLU A 378 15.48 -21.35 14.46
C GLU A 378 14.80 -19.97 14.51
N LEU A 379 13.47 -19.94 14.57
CA LEU A 379 12.72 -18.70 14.69
C LEU A 379 12.98 -17.99 16.03
N ALA A 380 13.11 -18.75 17.13
CA ALA A 380 13.45 -18.21 18.44
C ALA A 380 14.88 -17.63 18.46
N GLU A 381 15.84 -18.25 17.79
CA GLU A 381 17.19 -17.74 17.64
C GLU A 381 17.24 -16.45 16.81
N GLN A 382 16.51 -16.40 15.69
CA GLN A 382 16.38 -15.19 14.87
C GLN A 382 15.75 -14.05 15.68
N ARG A 383 14.70 -14.34 16.46
CA ARG A 383 14.07 -13.35 17.34
C ARG A 383 15.03 -12.84 18.41
N ARG A 384 15.79 -13.73 19.05
CA ARG A 384 16.82 -13.32 20.03
C ARG A 384 17.89 -12.45 19.40
N TYR A 385 18.34 -12.79 18.19
CA TYR A 385 19.31 -11.99 17.46
C TYR A 385 18.76 -10.58 17.15
N ALA A 386 17.52 -10.49 16.67
CA ALA A 386 16.85 -9.22 16.42
C ALA A 386 16.70 -8.38 17.71
N ASP A 387 16.27 -9.01 18.81
CA ASP A 387 16.13 -8.35 20.11
C ASP A 387 17.49 -7.83 20.63
N GLU A 388 18.58 -8.56 20.40
CA GLU A 388 19.94 -8.14 20.76
C GLU A 388 20.37 -6.91 19.96
N GLN A 389 20.06 -6.85 18.66
CA GLN A 389 20.33 -5.68 17.80
C GLN A 389 19.56 -4.45 18.27
N VAL A 390 18.28 -4.62 18.62
CA VAL A 390 17.45 -3.53 19.18
C VAL A 390 18.04 -3.03 20.49
N ARG A 391 18.45 -3.92 21.41
CA ARG A 391 19.11 -3.51 22.66
C ARG A 391 20.42 -2.77 22.43
N GLN A 392 21.21 -3.18 21.43
CA GLN A 392 22.44 -2.46 21.08
C GLN A 392 22.13 -1.04 20.59
N LEU A 393 21.14 -0.89 19.71
CA LEU A 393 20.70 0.41 19.23
C LEU A 393 20.17 1.30 20.37
N GLU A 394 19.36 0.75 21.28
CA GLU A 394 18.86 1.49 22.45
C GLU A 394 20.01 1.97 23.35
N ARG A 395 21.04 1.15 23.58
CA ARG A 395 22.22 1.54 24.36
C ARG A 395 22.97 2.70 23.69
N LEU A 396 23.16 2.64 22.38
CA LEU A 396 23.81 3.70 21.62
C LEU A 396 22.99 5.01 21.68
N GLN A 397 21.67 4.92 21.53
CA GLN A 397 20.79 6.08 21.60
C GLN A 397 20.83 6.72 23.01
N ARG A 398 20.79 5.92 24.07
CA ARG A 398 20.90 6.42 25.46
C ARG A 398 22.24 7.10 25.71
N ALA A 399 23.35 6.48 25.28
CA ALA A 399 24.68 7.06 25.43
C ALA A 399 24.82 8.38 24.65
N GLN A 400 24.22 8.48 23.46
CA GLN A 400 24.22 9.72 22.67
C GLN A 400 23.43 10.83 23.38
N LEU A 401 22.24 10.51 23.92
CA LEU A 401 21.43 11.48 24.65
C LEU A 401 22.16 11.97 25.91
N GLU A 402 22.78 11.07 26.67
CA GLU A 402 23.56 11.39 27.86
C GLU A 402 24.77 12.28 27.50
N ALA A 403 25.48 11.97 26.41
CA ALA A 403 26.58 12.81 25.93
C ALA A 403 26.11 14.23 25.57
N GLN A 404 24.96 14.37 24.91
CA GLN A 404 24.37 15.69 24.61
C GLN A 404 23.97 16.44 25.88
N GLN A 405 23.35 15.77 26.85
CA GLN A 405 22.98 16.36 28.13
C GLN A 405 24.21 16.84 28.90
N ASN A 406 25.28 16.03 28.93
CA ASN A 406 26.53 16.37 29.57
C ASN A 406 27.20 17.59 28.91
N GLN A 407 27.21 17.65 27.57
CA GLN A 407 27.71 18.83 26.84
C GLN A 407 26.90 20.09 27.17
N HIS A 408 25.57 19.99 27.20
CA HIS A 408 24.71 21.11 27.57
C HIS A 408 24.95 21.56 29.02
N ALA A 409 25.08 20.62 29.96
CA ALA A 409 25.39 20.92 31.35
C ALA A 409 26.76 21.61 31.51
N GLN A 410 27.79 21.17 30.77
CA GLN A 410 29.10 21.82 30.76
C GLN A 410 29.04 23.26 30.21
N LEU A 411 28.25 23.48 29.15
CA LEU A 411 28.06 24.81 28.59
C LEU A 411 27.40 25.74 29.62
N LEU A 412 26.34 25.28 30.28
CA LEU A 412 25.66 26.05 31.34
C LEU A 412 26.60 26.36 32.51
N ALA A 413 27.40 25.40 32.96
CA ALA A 413 28.38 25.62 34.03
C ALA A 413 29.44 26.66 33.62
N THR A 414 29.89 26.63 32.37
CA THR A 414 30.85 27.60 31.82
C THR A 414 30.24 29.01 31.79
N ILE A 415 28.98 29.14 31.34
CA ILE A 415 28.26 30.42 31.32
C ILE A 415 28.11 30.96 32.75
N GLN A 416 27.72 30.12 33.71
CA GLN A 416 27.60 30.53 35.11
C GLN A 416 28.95 30.98 35.70
N GLN A 417 30.04 30.28 35.40
CA GLN A 417 31.38 30.69 35.83
C GLN A 417 31.78 32.05 35.23
N GLN A 418 31.49 32.29 33.95
CA GLN A 418 31.74 33.58 33.30
C GLN A 418 30.91 34.70 33.94
N GLN A 419 29.65 34.45 34.25
CA GLN A 419 28.79 35.41 34.95
C GLN A 419 29.32 35.74 36.36
N ALA A 420 29.73 34.74 37.13
CA ALA A 420 30.31 34.95 38.46
C ALA A 420 31.59 35.79 38.41
N MET A 421 32.49 35.47 37.47
CA MET A 421 33.72 36.24 37.26
C MET A 421 33.42 37.69 36.89
N MET A 422 32.45 37.93 35.99
CA MET A 422 32.02 39.28 35.61
C MET A 422 31.49 40.07 36.82
N LEU A 423 30.68 39.44 37.67
CA LEU A 423 30.17 40.06 38.89
C LEU A 423 31.27 40.42 39.88
N ASP A 424 32.29 39.56 40.03
CA ASP A 424 33.43 39.85 40.91
C ASP A 424 34.32 40.97 40.35
N LEU A 425 34.51 41.04 39.03
CA LEU A 425 35.15 42.20 38.39
C LEU A 425 34.37 43.49 38.66
N ILE A 426 33.04 43.48 38.48
CA ILE A 426 32.18 44.65 38.73
C ILE A 426 32.30 45.10 40.19
N LYS A 427 32.27 44.16 41.16
CA LYS A 427 32.44 44.46 42.59
C LYS A 427 33.83 45.03 42.90
N SER A 428 34.88 44.49 42.29
CA SER A 428 36.26 44.97 42.46
C SER A 428 36.42 46.40 41.96
N VAL A 429 35.92 46.70 40.75
CA VAL A 429 35.92 48.06 40.17
C VAL A 429 35.09 49.02 41.02
N ALA A 430 33.89 48.60 41.47
CA ALA A 430 33.06 49.42 42.35
C ALA A 430 33.73 49.70 43.72
N ALA A 431 34.48 48.74 44.28
CA ALA A 431 35.23 48.92 45.51
C ALA A 431 36.45 49.83 45.34
N GLN A 432 37.10 49.82 44.18
CA GLN A 432 38.16 50.78 43.83
C GLN A 432 37.60 52.21 43.69
N SER A 433 36.44 52.38 43.04
CA SER A 433 35.78 53.68 42.88
C SER A 433 35.29 54.34 44.19
N LYS A 434 35.22 53.58 45.30
CA LYS A 434 34.85 54.08 46.63
C LYS A 434 36.05 54.46 47.51
N LYS A 435 37.28 54.15 47.07
CA LYS A 435 38.53 54.45 47.79
C LYS A 435 39.24 55.71 47.28
N ASP A 436 38.88 56.18 46.10
CA ASP A 436 39.17 57.52 45.57
C ASP A 436 38.04 58.47 45.96
#